data_AF-A0A212EMH0-F1
#
_entry.id   AF-A0A212EMH0-F1
#
_cell.length_a   1.000
_cell.length_b   1.000
_cell.length_c   1.000
_cell.angle_alpha   90.00
_cell.angle_beta   90.00
_cell.angle_gamma   90.00
#
_symmetry.space_group_name_H-M   'P 1'
#
loop_
_entity.id
_entity.type
_entity.pdbx_description
1 polymer ?
#
loop_
_entity_poly.entity_id
_entity_poly.type
_entity_poly.pdbx_seq_one_letter_code
_entity_poly.pdbx_strand_id
1 'polypeptide(L)'
;MIGTYIVLLVIGASTAIPEARGAKRPAPPYVEANGQFQQAKYFVQSNLPLKPRDIHDPAERQNQGYGVLVGVVSDLVDALDRPDYEPMLVLAESVPASLRNYLEIAKQAQLEVSDLELKVQLITDYMAATCISYTIQECNEHVQEKVESLPTLYRAPAKLLLKLGKVSTVILNNQDNLQEVTKDHGEVSYLLHNVEKPDFQNFIKELNEIKHAAKNIQLRRMSNN
;
A
#
# COMPACT_ATOMS: atom_id res chain seq x y z
N MET A 1 -30.20 -8.91 10.37
CA MET A 1 -29.23 -7.83 10.11
C MET A 1 -28.11 -8.43 9.27
N ILE A 2 -28.35 -8.72 7.98
CA ILE A 2 -28.17 -7.83 6.81
C ILE A 2 -26.85 -7.08 6.90
N GLY A 3 -25.81 -7.68 6.33
CA GLY A 3 -24.45 -7.14 6.27
C GLY A 3 -23.40 -8.10 5.70
N THR A 4 -23.75 -9.37 5.46
CA THR A 4 -22.78 -10.44 5.12
C THR A 4 -22.77 -10.86 3.64
N TYR A 5 -23.35 -10.07 2.73
CA TYR A 5 -23.49 -10.46 1.30
C TYR A 5 -23.02 -9.43 0.26
N ILE A 6 -22.19 -8.44 0.61
CA ILE A 6 -21.75 -7.42 -0.36
C ILE A 6 -20.26 -7.51 -0.77
N VAL A 7 -19.44 -8.35 -0.13
CA VAL A 7 -18.01 -8.50 -0.52
C VAL A 7 -17.77 -9.63 -1.53
N LEU A 8 -18.82 -10.34 -1.96
CA LEU A 8 -18.74 -11.36 -3.02
C LEU A 8 -18.90 -10.83 -4.46
N LEU A 9 -18.92 -9.51 -4.66
CA LEU A 9 -19.03 -8.88 -5.99
C LEU A 9 -17.80 -8.07 -6.42
N VAL A 10 -16.61 -8.43 -5.95
CA VAL A 10 -15.34 -7.99 -6.59
C VAL A 10 -14.61 -9.15 -7.28
N ILE A 11 -15.14 -10.38 -7.20
CA ILE A 11 -14.67 -11.56 -7.95
C ILE A 11 -15.47 -11.79 -9.25
N GLY A 12 -16.39 -10.88 -9.60
CA GLY A 12 -17.28 -10.99 -10.78
C GLY A 12 -16.86 -10.18 -12.01
N ALA A 13 -15.76 -9.42 -11.97
CA ALA A 13 -15.24 -8.68 -13.14
C ALA A 13 -13.90 -9.23 -13.64
N SER A 14 -13.64 -10.52 -13.41
CA SER A 14 -13.00 -11.31 -14.44
C SER A 14 -14.06 -11.60 -15.50
N THR A 15 -14.52 -10.60 -16.24
CA THR A 15 -14.98 -10.89 -17.59
C THR A 15 -13.73 -11.45 -18.28
N ALA A 16 -13.62 -12.77 -18.28
CA ALA A 16 -13.11 -13.48 -19.42
C ALA A 16 -13.95 -12.99 -20.61
N ILE A 17 -13.58 -11.81 -21.12
CA ILE A 17 -13.95 -11.38 -22.46
C ILE A 17 -13.41 -12.54 -23.29
N PRO A 18 -14.28 -13.32 -23.97
CA PRO A 18 -13.80 -14.37 -24.84
C PRO A 18 -12.77 -13.71 -25.74
N GLU A 19 -11.57 -14.28 -25.83
CA GLU A 19 -10.48 -13.79 -26.66
C GLU A 19 -11.00 -13.69 -28.10
N ALA A 20 -11.64 -12.57 -28.43
CA ALA A 20 -11.90 -12.14 -29.77
C ALA A 20 -10.51 -11.99 -30.35
N ARG A 21 -10.12 -12.93 -31.20
CA ARG A 21 -8.83 -12.94 -31.90
C ARG A 21 -8.60 -11.53 -32.46
N GLY A 22 -7.74 -10.74 -31.82
CA GLY A 22 -7.43 -9.36 -32.20
C GLY A 22 -7.81 -8.26 -31.19
N ALA A 23 -8.50 -8.53 -30.08
CA ALA A 23 -8.70 -7.52 -29.03
C ALA A 23 -7.38 -7.30 -28.27
N LYS A 24 -6.74 -6.14 -28.46
CA LYS A 24 -5.65 -5.69 -27.58
C LYS A 24 -6.14 -5.80 -26.14
N ARG A 25 -5.41 -6.52 -25.28
CA ARG A 25 -5.69 -6.51 -23.83
C ARG A 25 -5.69 -5.04 -23.38
N PRO A 26 -6.67 -4.61 -22.56
CA PRO A 26 -6.69 -3.25 -22.06
C PRO A 26 -5.38 -2.98 -21.32
N ALA A 27 -4.82 -1.78 -21.53
CA ALA A 27 -3.62 -1.35 -20.82
C ALA A 27 -3.84 -1.41 -19.30
N PRO A 28 -2.80 -1.71 -18.50
CA PRO A 28 -2.91 -1.68 -17.05
C PRO A 28 -3.33 -0.28 -16.53
N PRO A 29 -4.03 -0.21 -15.38
CA PRO A 29 -4.58 1.03 -14.84
C PRO A 29 -3.51 1.85 -14.07
N TYR A 30 -2.52 2.37 -14.79
CA TYR A 30 -1.40 3.12 -14.22
C TYR A 30 -1.81 4.43 -13.55
N VAL A 31 -2.73 5.18 -14.17
CA VAL A 31 -3.23 6.46 -13.65
C VAL A 31 -3.97 6.26 -12.32
N GLU A 32 -4.87 5.29 -12.28
CA GLU A 32 -5.64 4.96 -11.11
C GLU A 32 -4.75 4.43 -9.99
N ALA A 33 -3.78 3.56 -10.31
CA ALA A 33 -2.81 3.07 -9.35
C ALA A 33 -1.99 4.20 -8.73
N ASN A 34 -1.57 5.19 -9.52
CA ASN A 34 -0.90 6.39 -9.01
C ASN A 34 -1.82 7.22 -8.12
N GLY A 35 -3.06 7.48 -8.55
CA GLY A 35 -4.03 8.22 -7.75
C GLY A 35 -4.29 7.58 -6.38
N GLN A 36 -4.47 6.25 -6.36
CA GLN A 36 -4.65 5.47 -5.13
C GLN A 36 -3.41 5.54 -4.24
N PHE A 37 -2.22 5.36 -4.81
CA PHE A 37 -0.96 5.43 -4.05
C PHE A 37 -0.76 6.81 -3.41
N GLN A 38 -1.00 7.90 -4.16
CA GLN A 38 -0.89 9.26 -3.62
C GLN A 38 -1.89 9.50 -2.48
N GLN A 39 -3.14 9.07 -2.62
CA GLN A 39 -4.14 9.20 -1.55
C GLN A 39 -3.77 8.39 -0.30
N ALA A 40 -3.35 7.13 -0.46
CA ALA A 40 -2.92 6.30 0.65
C ALA A 40 -1.67 6.85 1.34
N LYS A 41 -0.71 7.40 0.58
CA LYS A 41 0.44 8.14 1.14
C LYS A 41 -0.02 9.28 2.05
N TYR A 42 -0.93 10.13 1.58
CA TYR A 42 -1.45 11.23 2.39
C TYR A 42 -2.15 10.73 3.65
N PHE A 43 -2.96 9.67 3.54
CA PHE A 43 -3.62 9.05 4.69
C PHE A 43 -2.61 8.55 5.73
N VAL A 44 -1.54 7.85 5.32
CA VAL A 44 -0.51 7.39 6.26
C VAL A 44 0.19 8.57 6.91
N GLN A 45 0.58 9.60 6.14
CA GLN A 45 1.27 10.78 6.66
C GLN A 45 0.40 11.62 7.61
N SER A 46 -0.91 11.71 7.37
CA SER A 46 -1.83 12.47 8.23
C SER A 46 -2.09 11.77 9.57
N ASN A 47 -2.06 10.43 9.59
CA ASN A 47 -2.35 9.63 10.78
C ASN A 47 -1.09 9.19 11.56
N LEU A 48 0.10 9.47 11.03
CA LEU A 48 1.39 9.25 11.70
C LEU A 48 2.24 10.55 11.73
N PRO A 49 1.75 11.64 12.34
CA PRO A 49 2.53 12.87 12.42
C PRO A 49 3.76 12.72 13.32
N LEU A 50 4.88 13.35 12.93
CA LEU A 50 6.10 13.46 13.73
C LEU A 50 5.96 14.57 14.79
N LYS A 51 5.00 14.42 15.71
CA LYS A 51 4.73 15.41 16.76
C LYS A 51 4.96 14.83 18.17
N PRO A 52 5.37 15.67 19.15
CA PRO A 52 5.60 15.23 20.51
C PRO A 52 4.34 14.68 21.18
N ARG A 53 4.54 13.75 22.13
CA ARG A 53 3.48 13.00 22.82
C ARG A 53 2.71 13.88 23.82
N ASP A 54 1.41 14.04 23.60
CA ASP A 54 0.44 14.27 24.67
C ASP A 54 -0.61 13.14 24.66
N ILE A 55 -0.47 12.18 25.57
CA ILE A 55 -1.39 11.03 25.68
C ILE A 55 -2.81 11.43 26.13
N HIS A 56 -3.00 12.66 26.60
CA HIS A 56 -4.31 13.17 26.99
C HIS A 56 -5.10 13.74 25.80
N ASP A 57 -4.43 14.11 24.71
CA ASP A 57 -5.06 14.52 23.46
C ASP A 57 -5.69 13.31 22.73
N PRO A 58 -7.02 13.30 22.50
CA PRO A 58 -7.68 12.25 21.72
C PRO A 58 -7.07 12.02 20.33
N ALA A 59 -6.60 13.07 19.65
CA ALA A 59 -6.00 12.95 18.33
C ALA A 59 -4.65 12.21 18.40
N GLU A 60 -3.83 12.50 19.40
CA GLU A 60 -2.56 11.81 19.60
C GLU A 60 -2.73 10.36 20.05
N ARG A 61 -3.78 10.06 20.83
CA ARG A 61 -4.16 8.67 21.13
C ARG A 61 -4.55 7.89 19.88
N GLN A 62 -5.31 8.52 18.98
CA GLN A 62 -5.66 7.91 17.70
C GLN A 62 -4.42 7.66 16.83
N ASN A 63 -3.52 8.64 16.72
CA ASN A 63 -2.24 8.48 16.01
C ASN A 63 -1.40 7.33 16.58
N GLN A 64 -1.40 7.15 17.92
CA GLN A 64 -0.73 6.02 18.55
C GLN A 64 -1.37 4.69 18.18
N GLY A 65 -2.70 4.61 18.14
CA GLY A 65 -3.42 3.42 17.64
C GLY A 65 -3.02 3.09 16.21
N TYR A 66 -2.89 4.09 15.34
CA TYR A 66 -2.34 3.91 14.00
C TYR A 66 -0.90 3.40 14.01
N GLY A 67 -0.06 3.93 14.90
CA GLY A 67 1.31 3.44 15.08
C GLY A 67 1.37 1.97 15.48
N VAL A 68 0.44 1.50 16.32
CA VAL A 68 0.33 0.07 16.66
C VAL A 68 -0.04 -0.76 15.44
N LEU A 69 -1.07 -0.36 14.68
CA LEU A 69 -1.47 -1.06 13.47
C LEU A 69 -0.30 -1.15 12.47
N VAL A 70 0.37 -0.04 12.20
CA VAL A 70 1.48 0.02 11.23
C VAL A 70 2.70 -0.75 11.72
N GLY A 71 3.07 -0.62 13.00
CA GLY A 71 4.19 -1.35 13.58
C GLY A 71 3.99 -2.86 13.51
N VAL A 72 2.83 -3.34 13.98
CA VAL A 72 2.50 -4.78 13.95
C VAL A 72 2.43 -5.32 12.52
N VAL A 73 1.82 -4.57 11.59
CA VAL A 73 1.78 -4.98 10.17
C VAL A 73 3.18 -5.06 9.58
N SER A 74 4.06 -4.10 9.90
CA SER A 74 5.46 -4.12 9.45
C SER A 74 6.20 -5.36 9.97
N ASP A 75 6.07 -5.66 11.25
CA ASP A 75 6.72 -6.82 11.87
C ASP A 75 6.18 -8.15 11.32
N LEU A 76 4.89 -8.22 10.99
CA LEU A 76 4.29 -9.37 10.31
C LEU A 76 4.85 -9.57 8.89
N VAL A 77 5.01 -8.49 8.12
CA VAL A 77 5.63 -8.54 6.79
C VAL A 77 7.09 -9.02 6.89
N ASP A 78 7.83 -8.53 7.88
CA ASP A 78 9.23 -8.89 8.12
C ASP A 78 9.41 -10.33 8.61
N ALA A 79 8.42 -10.86 9.32
CA ALA A 79 8.40 -12.22 9.81
C ALA A 79 7.92 -13.24 8.76
N LEU A 80 7.23 -12.80 7.70
CA LEU A 80 6.59 -13.70 6.73
C LEU A 80 7.57 -14.65 6.02
N ASP A 81 8.82 -14.23 5.83
CA ASP A 81 9.87 -15.03 5.18
C ASP A 81 10.61 -15.96 6.16
N ARG A 82 10.26 -15.97 7.46
CA ARG A 82 10.91 -16.80 8.48
C ARG A 82 10.30 -18.22 8.52
N PRO A 83 11.10 -19.27 8.78
CA PRO A 83 10.61 -20.65 8.81
C PRO A 83 9.66 -20.94 9.98
N ASP A 84 9.70 -20.14 11.04
CA ASP A 84 8.92 -20.21 12.28
C ASP A 84 7.84 -19.10 12.35
N TYR A 85 7.35 -18.63 11.20
CA TYR A 85 6.34 -17.58 11.15
C TYR A 85 5.03 -18.00 11.85
N GLU A 86 4.79 -17.38 13.02
CA GLU A 86 3.55 -17.49 13.78
C GLU A 86 2.93 -16.09 13.98
N PRO A 87 1.83 -15.75 13.27
CA PRO A 87 1.26 -14.39 13.29
C PRO A 87 0.85 -13.92 14.70
N MET A 88 0.32 -14.83 15.51
CA MET A 88 -0.09 -14.53 16.90
C MET A 88 1.09 -14.22 17.81
N LEU A 89 2.22 -14.90 17.62
CA LEU A 89 3.45 -14.64 18.37
C LEU A 89 4.00 -13.25 18.02
N VAL A 90 4.07 -12.96 16.72
CA VAL A 90 4.51 -11.63 16.24
C VAL A 90 3.62 -10.54 16.83
N LEU A 91 2.30 -10.69 16.81
CA LEU A 91 1.38 -9.73 17.40
C LEU A 91 1.66 -9.49 18.89
N ALA A 92 1.82 -10.57 19.67
CA ALA A 92 2.07 -10.49 21.11
C ALA A 92 3.35 -9.71 21.46
N GLU A 93 4.39 -9.85 20.65
CA GLU A 93 5.66 -9.14 20.82
C GLU A 93 5.61 -7.69 20.31
N SER A 94 4.93 -7.48 19.18
CA SER A 94 4.97 -6.22 18.42
C SER A 94 4.04 -5.16 19.00
N VAL A 95 2.92 -5.53 19.62
CA VAL A 95 1.97 -4.56 20.21
C VAL A 95 2.63 -3.72 21.33
N PRO A 96 3.27 -4.31 22.36
CA PRO A 96 3.95 -3.51 23.39
C PRO A 96 5.12 -2.68 22.86
N ALA A 97 5.85 -3.19 21.86
CA ALA A 97 6.93 -2.46 21.21
C ALA A 97 6.40 -1.24 20.46
N SER A 98 5.31 -1.40 19.72
CA SER A 98 4.72 -0.34 18.90
C SER A 98 4.17 0.82 19.72
N LEU A 99 3.50 0.51 20.84
CA LEU A 99 3.04 1.52 21.80
C LEU A 99 4.20 2.37 22.35
N ARG A 100 5.32 1.73 22.71
CA ARG A 100 6.48 2.42 23.28
C ARG A 100 7.26 3.23 22.24
N ASN A 101 7.21 2.83 20.96
CA ASN A 101 8.09 3.35 19.91
C ASN A 101 7.36 4.07 18.77
N TYR A 102 6.15 4.58 19.01
CA TYR A 102 5.35 5.34 18.03
C TYR A 102 6.16 6.28 17.12
N LEU A 103 6.99 7.15 17.69
CA LEU A 103 7.75 8.15 16.89
C LEU A 103 8.74 7.50 15.92
N GLU A 104 9.35 6.39 16.33
CA GLU A 104 10.25 5.65 15.45
C GLU A 104 9.46 4.97 14.34
N ILE A 105 8.30 4.37 14.65
CA ILE A 105 7.41 3.78 13.64
C ILE A 105 6.93 4.83 12.64
N ALA A 106 6.46 5.98 13.13
CA ALA A 106 6.01 7.08 12.27
C ALA A 106 7.13 7.56 11.33
N LYS A 107 8.35 7.68 11.86
CA LYS A 107 9.52 8.06 11.06
C LYS A 107 9.86 7.01 10.01
N GLN A 108 9.92 5.73 10.39
CA GLN A 108 10.22 4.64 9.47
C GLN A 108 9.16 4.51 8.38
N ALA A 109 7.88 4.60 8.74
CA ALA A 109 6.78 4.58 7.78
C ALA A 109 6.90 5.73 6.76
N GLN A 110 7.23 6.95 7.20
CA GLN A 110 7.44 8.07 6.28
C GLN A 110 8.66 7.88 5.37
N LEU A 111 9.75 7.30 5.88
CA LEU A 111 10.94 6.96 5.08
C LEU A 111 10.61 5.90 4.02
N GLU A 112 9.91 4.82 4.39
CA GLU A 112 9.50 3.76 3.48
C GLU A 112 8.57 4.28 2.38
N VAL A 113 7.58 5.09 2.74
CA VAL A 113 6.67 5.72 1.76
C VAL A 113 7.44 6.64 0.80
N SER A 114 8.43 7.39 1.29
CA SER A 114 9.27 8.25 0.47
C SER A 114 10.18 7.44 -0.48
N ASP A 115 10.76 6.33 0.01
CA ASP A 115 11.56 5.42 -0.83
C ASP A 115 10.71 4.77 -1.93
N LEU A 116 9.49 4.33 -1.62
CA LEU A 116 8.55 3.80 -2.60
C LEU A 116 8.17 4.84 -3.66
N GLU A 117 7.93 6.09 -3.24
CA GLU A 117 7.68 7.22 -4.14
C GLU A 117 8.86 7.44 -5.09
N LEU A 118 10.09 7.50 -4.58
CA LEU A 118 11.29 7.64 -5.40
C LEU A 118 11.46 6.50 -6.41
N LYS A 119 11.12 5.26 -6.01
CA LYS A 119 11.23 4.07 -6.88
C LYS A 119 10.22 4.05 -8.01
N VAL A 120 9.06 4.71 -7.86
CA VAL A 120 8.08 4.87 -8.94
C VAL A 120 8.16 6.22 -9.65
N GLN A 121 9.01 7.14 -9.17
CA GLN A 121 9.10 8.52 -9.68
C GLN A 121 9.26 8.59 -11.21
N LEU A 122 10.09 7.72 -11.79
CA LEU A 122 10.35 7.73 -13.23
C LEU A 122 9.07 7.51 -14.06
N ILE A 123 8.20 6.60 -13.63
CA ILE A 123 6.94 6.32 -14.34
C ILE A 123 5.89 7.39 -14.03
N THR A 124 5.86 7.93 -12.81
CA THR A 124 4.93 9.00 -12.41
C THR A 124 5.26 10.34 -13.06
N ASP A 125 6.53 10.68 -13.23
CA ASP A 125 6.98 11.86 -13.98
C ASP A 125 6.59 11.76 -15.46
N TYR A 126 6.80 10.59 -16.07
CA TYR A 126 6.39 10.36 -17.45
C TYR A 126 4.88 10.52 -17.62
N MET A 127 4.08 9.98 -16.69
CA MET A 127 2.63 10.17 -16.67
C MET A 127 2.25 11.63 -16.52
N ALA A 128 2.85 12.36 -15.58
CA ALA A 128 2.57 13.77 -15.35
C ALA A 128 2.85 14.62 -16.59
N ALA A 129 3.92 14.33 -17.32
CA ALA A 129 4.28 15.04 -18.56
C ALA A 129 3.37 14.68 -19.74
N THR A 130 2.91 13.42 -19.82
CA THR A 130 2.20 12.91 -21.00
C THR A 130 0.69 13.07 -20.88
N CYS A 131 0.12 12.86 -19.70
CA CYS A 131 -1.31 12.60 -19.54
C CYS A 131 -2.20 13.85 -19.38
N ILE A 132 -1.62 15.05 -19.45
CA ILE A 132 -2.35 16.34 -19.28
C ILE A 132 -3.48 16.49 -20.31
N SER A 133 -3.31 15.96 -21.52
CA SER A 133 -4.24 16.13 -22.65
C SER A 133 -4.96 14.84 -23.06
N TYR A 134 -4.81 13.77 -22.30
CA TYR A 134 -5.38 12.46 -22.61
C TYR A 134 -6.50 12.08 -21.64
N THR A 135 -7.44 11.27 -22.11
CA THR A 135 -8.32 10.52 -21.21
C THR A 135 -7.48 9.54 -20.38
N ILE A 136 -8.06 9.04 -19.27
CA ILE A 136 -7.40 8.04 -18.42
C ILE A 136 -6.98 6.81 -19.23
N GLN A 137 -7.86 6.33 -20.13
CA GLN A 137 -7.59 5.16 -20.96
C GLN A 137 -6.44 5.40 -21.95
N GLU A 138 -6.46 6.53 -22.68
CA GLU A 138 -5.39 6.88 -23.62
C GLU A 138 -4.04 7.07 -22.90
N CYS A 139 -4.06 7.68 -21.71
CA CYS A 139 -2.87 7.80 -20.88
C CYS A 139 -2.32 6.41 -20.49
N ASN A 140 -3.16 5.51 -20.00
CA ASN A 140 -2.76 4.15 -19.63
C ASN A 140 -2.13 3.40 -20.82
N GLU A 141 -2.67 3.59 -22.02
CA GLU A 141 -2.11 3.04 -23.26
C GLU A 141 -0.74 3.62 -23.61
N HIS A 142 -0.56 4.94 -23.54
CA HIS A 142 0.74 5.57 -23.78
C HIS A 142 1.80 5.15 -22.74
N VAL A 143 1.40 5.00 -21.47
CA VAL A 143 2.28 4.48 -20.43
C VAL A 143 2.69 3.04 -20.73
N GLN A 144 1.76 2.19 -21.17
CA GLN A 144 2.05 0.83 -21.57
C GLN A 144 3.04 0.79 -22.76
N GLU A 145 2.83 1.61 -23.78
CA GLU A 145 3.75 1.74 -24.92
C GLU A 145 5.16 2.15 -24.48
N LYS A 146 5.26 3.06 -23.51
CA LYS A 146 6.54 3.47 -22.94
C LYS A 146 7.23 2.34 -22.16
N VAL A 147 6.47 1.60 -21.36
CA VAL A 147 6.94 0.44 -20.60
C VAL A 147 7.44 -0.67 -21.53
N GLU A 148 6.77 -0.87 -22.67
CA GLU A 148 7.14 -1.88 -23.67
C GLU A 148 8.33 -1.47 -24.53
N SER A 149 8.44 -0.19 -24.90
CA SER A 149 9.54 0.33 -25.72
C SER A 149 10.86 0.48 -24.94
N LEU A 150 10.81 0.77 -23.64
CA LEU A 150 12.00 0.93 -22.78
C LEU A 150 11.90 0.08 -21.50
N PRO A 151 11.83 -1.25 -21.61
CA PRO A 151 11.51 -2.13 -20.50
C PRO A 151 12.58 -2.12 -19.40
N THR A 152 13.84 -1.92 -19.74
CA THR A 152 14.95 -1.85 -18.77
C THR A 152 14.79 -0.69 -17.79
N LEU A 153 14.14 0.40 -18.20
CA LEU A 153 13.94 1.58 -17.37
C LEU A 153 12.58 1.57 -16.68
N TYR A 154 11.51 1.25 -17.40
CA TYR A 154 10.14 1.51 -16.92
C TYR A 154 9.43 0.27 -16.38
N ARG A 155 9.83 -0.96 -16.73
CA ARG A 155 9.05 -2.17 -16.37
C ARG A 155 8.99 -2.41 -14.87
N ALA A 156 10.10 -2.27 -14.16
CA ALA A 156 10.12 -2.52 -12.71
C ALA A 156 9.39 -1.41 -11.93
N PRO A 157 9.63 -0.10 -12.17
CA PRO A 157 8.84 0.98 -11.58
C PRO A 157 7.33 0.87 -11.87
N ALA A 158 6.95 0.55 -13.11
CA ALA A 158 5.54 0.41 -13.49
C ALA A 158 4.85 -0.77 -12.80
N LYS A 159 5.53 -1.92 -12.67
CA LYS A 159 5.01 -3.06 -11.90
C LYS A 159 4.88 -2.73 -10.42
N LEU A 160 5.85 -2.03 -9.84
CA LEU A 160 5.77 -1.58 -8.46
C LEU A 160 4.59 -0.64 -8.25
N LEU A 161 4.39 0.34 -9.14
CA LEU A 161 3.26 1.27 -9.09
C LEU A 161 1.91 0.54 -9.08
N LEU A 162 1.72 -0.45 -9.96
CA LEU A 162 0.48 -1.23 -9.99
C LEU A 162 0.24 -2.01 -8.69
N LYS A 163 1.29 -2.59 -8.10
CA LYS A 163 1.20 -3.26 -6.79
C LYS A 163 0.87 -2.29 -5.67
N LEU A 164 1.52 -1.12 -5.66
CA LEU A 164 1.24 -0.04 -4.71
C LEU A 164 -0.22 0.42 -4.82
N GLY A 165 -0.74 0.61 -6.03
CA GLY A 165 -2.15 0.97 -6.24
C GLY A 165 -3.12 -0.07 -5.67
N LYS A 166 -2.85 -1.36 -5.91
CA LYS A 166 -3.66 -2.46 -5.37
C LYS A 166 -3.72 -2.44 -3.84
N VAL A 167 -2.57 -2.36 -3.17
CA VAL A 167 -2.51 -2.29 -1.70
C VAL A 167 -3.11 -0.98 -1.17
N SER A 168 -2.88 0.13 -1.86
CA SER A 168 -3.45 1.44 -1.51
C SER A 168 -4.98 1.42 -1.56
N THR A 169 -5.56 0.72 -2.54
CA THR A 169 -7.02 0.50 -2.61
C THR A 169 -7.54 -0.22 -1.38
N VAL A 170 -6.83 -1.22 -0.87
CA VAL A 170 -7.22 -1.93 0.36
C VAL A 170 -7.19 -0.96 1.56
N ILE A 171 -6.16 -0.13 1.68
CA ILE A 171 -6.06 0.88 2.75
C ILE A 171 -7.24 1.86 2.67
N LEU A 172 -7.49 2.43 1.49
CA LEU A 172 -8.55 3.42 1.28
C LEU A 172 -9.95 2.85 1.51
N ASN A 173 -10.21 1.63 1.05
CA ASN A 173 -11.48 0.95 1.27
C ASN A 173 -11.75 0.62 2.75
N ASN A 174 -10.70 0.57 3.57
CA ASN A 174 -10.80 0.31 5.00
C ASN A 174 -10.54 1.58 5.85
N GLN A 175 -10.36 2.75 5.25
CA GLN A 175 -9.92 3.96 5.97
C GLN A 175 -10.85 4.31 7.13
N ASP A 176 -12.16 4.25 6.92
CA ASP A 176 -13.17 4.62 7.92
C ASP A 176 -13.15 3.63 9.09
N ASN A 177 -13.02 2.33 8.78
CA ASN A 177 -12.86 1.29 9.79
C ASN A 177 -11.55 1.48 10.56
N LEU A 178 -10.43 1.78 9.88
CA LEU A 178 -9.16 2.06 10.55
C LEU A 178 -9.25 3.30 11.45
N GLN A 179 -9.98 4.34 11.04
CA GLN A 179 -10.24 5.53 11.85
C GLN A 179 -11.10 5.19 13.07
N GLU A 180 -12.13 4.38 12.90
CA GLU A 180 -13.04 3.96 13.97
C GLU A 180 -12.30 3.11 15.02
N VAL A 181 -11.57 2.07 14.61
CA VAL A 181 -10.90 1.18 15.58
C VAL A 181 -9.81 1.91 16.37
N THR A 182 -9.11 2.86 15.77
CA THR A 182 -8.03 3.61 16.45
C THR A 182 -8.55 4.71 17.37
N LYS A 183 -9.77 5.21 17.12
CA LYS A 183 -10.40 6.21 17.98
C LYS A 183 -10.79 5.65 19.36
N ASP A 184 -11.19 4.38 19.41
CA ASP A 184 -11.71 3.73 20.60
C ASP A 184 -10.72 2.76 21.26
N HIS A 185 -9.42 2.87 20.95
CA HIS A 185 -8.38 1.93 21.43
C HIS A 185 -8.65 0.46 21.06
N GLY A 186 -9.40 0.25 19.97
CA GLY A 186 -9.82 -1.06 19.47
C GLY A 186 -8.78 -1.72 18.57
N GLU A 187 -7.63 -1.08 18.29
CA GLU A 187 -6.61 -1.59 17.38
C GLU A 187 -6.08 -2.97 17.77
N VAL A 188 -5.87 -3.24 19.06
CA VAL A 188 -5.37 -4.53 19.53
C VAL A 188 -6.42 -5.62 19.34
N SER A 189 -7.68 -5.34 19.70
CA SER A 189 -8.80 -6.28 19.49
C SER A 189 -9.04 -6.53 18.00
N TYR A 190 -8.94 -5.49 17.18
CA TYR A 190 -9.01 -5.61 15.73
C TYR A 190 -7.90 -6.52 15.20
N LEU A 191 -6.65 -6.32 15.60
CA LEU A 191 -5.52 -7.16 15.20
C LEU A 191 -5.72 -8.61 15.64
N LEU A 192 -6.07 -8.84 16.92
CA LEU A 192 -6.32 -10.20 17.45
C LEU A 192 -7.43 -10.94 16.68
N HIS A 193 -8.48 -10.21 16.29
CA HIS A 193 -9.60 -10.81 15.57
C HIS A 193 -9.28 -11.09 14.09
N ASN A 194 -8.38 -10.32 13.48
CA ASN A 194 -8.15 -10.36 12.04
C ASN A 194 -6.82 -10.98 11.63
N VAL A 195 -5.83 -11.08 12.52
CA VAL A 195 -4.46 -11.46 12.13
C VAL A 195 -4.39 -12.82 11.47
N GLU A 196 -5.21 -13.79 11.86
CA GLU A 196 -5.22 -15.12 11.23
C GLU A 196 -6.18 -15.23 10.04
N LYS A 197 -6.99 -14.20 9.76
CA LYS A 197 -7.98 -14.26 8.68
C LYS A 197 -7.30 -14.26 7.31
N PRO A 198 -7.87 -14.98 6.31
CA PRO A 198 -7.30 -15.06 4.97
C PRO A 198 -7.07 -13.69 4.32
N ASP A 199 -8.02 -12.76 4.44
CA ASP A 199 -7.92 -11.44 3.80
C ASP A 199 -6.79 -10.60 4.38
N PHE A 200 -6.62 -10.62 5.71
CA PHE A 200 -5.53 -9.93 6.38
C PHE A 200 -4.17 -10.55 6.02
N GLN A 201 -4.07 -11.89 6.03
CA GLN A 201 -2.85 -12.58 5.61
C GLN A 201 -2.51 -12.36 4.13
N ASN A 202 -3.51 -12.25 3.25
CA ASN A 202 -3.30 -11.88 1.86
C ASN A 202 -2.77 -10.45 1.74
N PHE A 203 -3.30 -9.51 2.55
CA PHE A 203 -2.77 -8.14 2.61
C PHE A 203 -1.30 -8.11 3.07
N ILE A 204 -0.93 -8.87 4.12
CA ILE A 204 0.47 -9.01 4.56
C ILE A 204 1.36 -9.58 3.45
N LYS A 205 0.90 -10.60 2.71
CA LYS A 205 1.63 -11.16 1.57
C LYS A 205 1.86 -10.14 0.45
N GLU A 206 0.82 -9.38 0.09
CA GLU A 206 0.93 -8.34 -0.95
C GLU A 206 1.94 -7.24 -0.54
N LEU A 207 1.96 -6.85 0.74
CA LEU A 207 2.96 -5.94 1.29
C LEU A 207 4.38 -6.53 1.22
N ASN A 208 4.56 -7.81 1.53
CA ASN A 208 5.86 -8.47 1.38
C ASN A 208 6.32 -8.51 -0.10
N GLU A 209 5.41 -8.77 -1.04
CA GLU A 209 5.71 -8.71 -2.46
C GLU A 209 6.11 -7.31 -2.93
N ILE A 210 5.49 -6.25 -2.39
CA ILE A 210 5.91 -4.87 -2.63
C ILE A 210 7.31 -4.64 -2.09
N LYS A 211 7.60 -5.06 -0.85
CA LYS A 211 8.92 -4.95 -0.24
C LYS A 211 10.01 -5.61 -1.10
N HIS A 212 9.77 -6.83 -1.57
CA HIS A 212 10.69 -7.53 -2.47
C HIS A 212 10.81 -6.86 -3.84
N ALA A 213 9.71 -6.41 -4.44
CA ALA A 213 9.73 -5.69 -5.70
C ALA A 213 10.53 -4.38 -5.60
N ALA A 214 10.36 -3.63 -4.51
CA ALA A 214 11.04 -2.38 -4.24
C ALA A 214 12.56 -2.58 -4.06
N LYS A 215 13.00 -3.64 -3.37
CA LYS A 215 14.44 -3.95 -3.19
C LYS A 215 15.19 -4.15 -4.51
N ASN A 216 14.51 -4.62 -5.55
CA ASN A 216 15.11 -4.93 -6.85
C ASN A 216 15.25 -3.71 -7.77
N ILE A 217 14.70 -2.55 -7.39
CA ILE A 217 14.82 -1.31 -8.15
C ILE A 217 16.05 -0.56 -7.63
N GLN A 218 17.13 -0.60 -8.41
CA GLN A 218 18.29 0.25 -8.15
C GLN A 218 18.00 1.67 -8.63
N LEU A 219 17.92 2.62 -7.69
CA LEU A 219 17.92 4.03 -8.01
C LEU A 219 19.28 4.39 -8.62
N ARG A 220 19.36 4.43 -9.96
CA ARG A 220 20.53 5.02 -10.61
C ARG A 220 20.51 6.50 -10.27
N ARG A 221 21.47 6.95 -9.46
CA ARG A 221 21.73 8.38 -9.29
C ARG A 221 21.88 8.96 -10.70
N MET A 222 20.92 9.78 -11.12
CA MET A 222 21.13 10.67 -12.25
C MET A 222 22.22 11.63 -11.79
N SER A 223 23.47 11.30 -12.11
CA SER A 223 24.59 12.21 -11.95
C SER A 223 24.28 13.39 -12.87
N ASN A 224 23.97 14.54 -12.29
CA ASN A 224 23.87 15.79 -13.04
C ASN A 224 25.21 16.02 -13.75
N ASN A 225 25.16 16.04 -15.08
CA ASN A 225 26.16 16.71 -15.91
C ASN A 225 25.76 18.18 -16.02
#